data_AF-A0A2X3M9Z4-F1
#
_entry.id   AF-A0A2X3M9Z4-F1
#
_cell.length_a   1.000
_cell.length_b   1.000
_cell.length_c   1.000
_cell.angle_alpha   90.00
_cell.angle_beta   90.00
_cell.angle_gamma   90.00
#
_symmetry.space_group_name_H-M   'P 1'
#
loop_
_entity.id
_entity.type
_entity.pdbx_description
1 polymer ?
#
loop_
_entity_poly.entity_id
_entity_poly.type
_entity_poly.pdbx_seq_one_letter_code
_entity_poly.pdbx_strand_id
1 'polypeptide(L)'
;MKDLFEDVRAVAEPSGALALAGMKKYIAQHNIRGERLAHILSGANVNFHGLRYVSERCELGEQREALLAVTIPEEKGSFLKFCQLLGGRSVTEFNYRFADAKNACIFVGVRLSRGLEERKEILQMLNDGGYSVVDLSDDEMAKLHVRYMVGGRPSHPLQERLYSFEFPESPGALLRFLNTLGTHWNISLFHYRSHGTDYGRVLAAFELGDHEPDFETRLNELGYDCHDETNNPAFRFFLAG
;
A
#
# COMPACT_ATOMS: atom_id res chain seq x y z
N MET A 1 -23.68 -0.85 2.02
CA MET A 1 -23.44 -0.77 0.56
C MET A 1 -22.70 -1.99 0.07
N LYS A 2 -21.52 -2.31 0.63
CA LYS A 2 -20.77 -3.53 0.28
C LYS A 2 -21.58 -4.83 0.39
N ASP A 3 -22.26 -5.08 1.51
CA ASP A 3 -23.10 -6.28 1.68
C ASP A 3 -24.12 -6.46 0.53
N LEU A 4 -24.79 -5.38 0.13
CA LEU A 4 -25.75 -5.40 -1.00
C LEU A 4 -25.06 -5.74 -2.34
N PHE A 5 -23.82 -5.30 -2.52
CA PHE A 5 -23.05 -5.59 -3.72
C PHE A 5 -22.47 -7.02 -3.72
N GLU A 6 -22.02 -7.53 -2.58
CA GLU A 6 -21.47 -8.89 -2.46
C GLU A 6 -22.56 -9.96 -2.57
N ASP A 7 -23.70 -9.77 -1.89
CA ASP A 7 -24.74 -10.80 -1.79
C ASP A 7 -25.69 -10.82 -2.99
N VAL A 8 -26.15 -9.65 -3.43
CA VAL A 8 -27.21 -9.52 -4.45
C VAL A 8 -26.78 -8.72 -5.68
N ARG A 9 -25.52 -8.30 -5.75
CA ARG A 9 -24.95 -7.48 -6.86
C ARG A 9 -25.71 -6.18 -7.11
N ALA A 10 -26.39 -5.65 -6.07
CA ALA A 10 -27.11 -4.40 -6.16
C ALA A 10 -26.22 -3.22 -5.74
N VAL A 11 -26.18 -2.19 -6.56
CA VAL A 11 -25.51 -0.93 -6.23
C VAL A 11 -26.52 -0.04 -5.52
N ALA A 12 -26.21 0.35 -4.28
CA ALA A 12 -27.03 1.27 -3.49
C ALA A 12 -26.30 2.58 -3.29
N GLU A 13 -27.05 3.68 -3.29
CA GLU A 13 -26.56 4.96 -2.76
C GLU A 13 -26.53 4.91 -1.21
N PRO A 14 -25.92 5.89 -0.52
CA PRO A 14 -25.87 5.91 0.94
C PRO A 14 -27.25 5.78 1.62
N SER A 15 -28.27 6.52 1.15
CA SER A 15 -29.66 6.41 1.62
C SER A 15 -30.28 5.05 1.33
N GLY A 16 -30.00 4.47 0.15
CA GLY A 16 -30.47 3.15 -0.26
C GLY A 16 -29.96 2.00 0.62
N ALA A 17 -28.79 2.15 1.23
CA ALA A 17 -28.22 1.18 2.15
C ALA A 17 -28.53 1.47 3.64
N LEU A 18 -29.13 2.61 3.96
CA LEU A 18 -29.39 3.03 5.34
C LEU A 18 -30.31 2.04 6.07
N ALA A 19 -31.34 1.55 5.40
CA ALA A 19 -32.29 0.60 5.99
C ALA A 19 -31.63 -0.72 6.40
N LEU A 20 -30.71 -1.24 5.58
CA LEU A 20 -29.93 -2.44 5.91
C LEU A 20 -28.98 -2.18 7.09
N ALA A 21 -28.28 -1.04 7.10
CA ALA A 21 -27.39 -0.67 8.20
C ALA A 21 -28.16 -0.56 9.54
N GLY A 22 -29.34 0.07 9.50
CA GLY A 22 -30.24 0.16 10.65
C GLY A 22 -30.73 -1.22 11.11
N MET A 23 -31.10 -2.10 10.18
CA MET A 23 -31.51 -3.47 10.48
C MET A 23 -30.38 -4.25 11.16
N LYS A 24 -29.14 -4.23 10.63
CA LYS A 24 -27.99 -4.91 11.25
C LYS A 24 -27.77 -4.43 12.70
N LYS A 25 -27.87 -3.11 12.92
CA LYS A 25 -27.77 -2.51 14.25
C LYS A 25 -28.90 -3.00 15.18
N TYR A 26 -30.14 -3.05 14.68
CA TYR A 26 -31.30 -3.49 15.44
C TYR A 26 -31.23 -4.97 15.84
N ILE A 27 -30.82 -5.84 14.90
CA ILE A 27 -30.58 -7.27 15.15
C ILE A 27 -29.54 -7.47 16.24
N ALA A 28 -28.41 -6.76 16.16
CA ALA A 28 -27.34 -6.85 17.14
C ALA A 28 -27.78 -6.37 18.54
N GLN A 29 -28.55 -5.27 18.60
CA GLN A 29 -29.04 -4.72 19.87
C GLN A 29 -30.05 -5.64 20.57
N HIS A 30 -30.91 -6.33 19.82
CA HIS A 30 -31.98 -7.16 20.37
C HIS A 30 -31.68 -8.66 20.31
N ASN A 31 -30.48 -9.05 19.87
CA ASN A 31 -30.06 -10.45 19.69
C ASN A 31 -31.07 -11.30 18.89
N ILE A 32 -31.69 -10.71 17.87
CA ILE A 32 -32.72 -11.38 17.06
C ILE A 32 -32.08 -12.52 16.27
N ARG A 33 -32.67 -13.72 16.35
CA ARG A 33 -32.20 -14.92 15.65
C ARG A 33 -33.38 -15.72 15.12
N GLY A 34 -33.24 -16.27 13.91
CA GLY A 34 -34.25 -17.14 13.29
C GLY A 34 -35.47 -16.43 12.69
N GLU A 35 -35.48 -15.09 12.68
CA GLU A 35 -36.58 -14.31 12.11
C GLU A 35 -36.37 -13.98 10.62
N ARG A 36 -37.48 -13.70 9.91
CA ARG A 36 -37.45 -13.22 8.51
C ARG A 36 -37.60 -11.71 8.50
N LEU A 37 -36.50 -11.01 8.26
CA LEU A 37 -36.44 -9.56 8.22
C LEU A 37 -36.26 -9.08 6.78
N ALA A 38 -36.86 -7.94 6.43
CA ALA A 38 -36.75 -7.33 5.11
C ALA A 38 -36.47 -5.82 5.24
N HIS A 39 -35.62 -5.29 4.36
CA HIS A 39 -35.32 -3.87 4.27
C HIS A 39 -35.59 -3.39 2.85
N ILE A 40 -35.75 -2.08 2.69
CA ILE A 40 -35.99 -1.46 1.38
C ILE A 40 -34.69 -0.88 0.87
N LEU A 41 -34.27 -1.28 -0.32
CA LEU A 41 -33.24 -0.57 -1.08
C LEU A 41 -33.94 0.63 -1.76
N SER A 42 -33.88 1.79 -1.12
CA SER A 42 -34.70 2.94 -1.52
C SER A 42 -34.17 3.72 -2.73
N GLY A 43 -32.88 3.59 -3.04
CA GLY A 43 -32.24 4.34 -4.11
C GLY A 43 -30.85 3.81 -4.50
N ALA A 44 -30.46 4.09 -5.73
CA ALA A 44 -29.22 3.63 -6.34
C ALA A 44 -28.51 4.74 -7.14
N ASN A 45 -28.85 6.01 -6.89
CA ASN A 45 -28.28 7.14 -7.61
C ASN A 45 -26.92 7.50 -7.03
N VAL A 46 -25.93 6.66 -7.29
CA VAL A 46 -24.54 6.88 -6.87
C VAL A 46 -23.68 7.19 -8.07
N ASN A 47 -22.84 8.22 -7.95
CA ASN A 47 -21.80 8.49 -8.93
C ASN A 47 -20.75 7.37 -8.85
N PHE A 48 -20.28 6.88 -10.01
CA PHE A 48 -19.20 5.89 -10.09
C PHE A 48 -17.96 6.33 -9.31
N HIS A 49 -17.60 7.62 -9.34
CA HIS A 49 -16.50 8.16 -8.53
C HIS A 49 -16.73 8.03 -7.01
N GLY A 50 -18.00 8.06 -6.57
CA GLY A 50 -18.38 7.85 -5.17
C GLY A 50 -18.15 6.42 -4.69
N LEU A 51 -18.15 5.43 -5.58
CA LEU A 51 -17.86 4.04 -5.22
C LEU A 51 -16.45 3.86 -4.67
N ARG A 52 -15.48 4.64 -5.18
CA ARG A 52 -14.11 4.63 -4.65
C ARG A 52 -14.08 5.03 -3.17
N TYR A 53 -14.75 6.12 -2.82
CA TYR A 53 -14.85 6.57 -1.44
C TYR A 53 -15.51 5.53 -0.53
N VAL A 54 -16.58 4.88 -1.01
CA VAL A 54 -17.28 3.83 -0.26
C VAL A 54 -16.39 2.60 -0.08
N SER A 55 -15.67 2.17 -1.14
CA SER A 55 -14.74 1.05 -1.08
C SER A 55 -13.60 1.32 -0.09
N GLU A 56 -12.96 2.49 -0.20
CA GLU A 56 -11.88 2.90 0.70
C GLU A 56 -12.37 2.91 2.16
N ARG A 57 -13.54 3.51 2.45
CA ARG A 57 -14.11 3.54 3.81
C ARG A 57 -14.51 2.16 4.34
N CYS A 58 -15.03 1.27 3.50
CA CYS A 58 -15.33 -0.10 3.90
C CYS A 58 -14.06 -0.87 4.26
N GLU A 59 -13.00 -0.73 3.47
CA GLU A 59 -11.72 -1.38 3.73
C GLU A 59 -11.07 -0.89 5.03
N LEU A 60 -11.17 0.41 5.33
CA LEU A 60 -10.72 1.00 6.60
C LEU A 60 -11.46 0.46 7.83
N GLY A 61 -12.75 0.14 7.70
CA GLY A 61 -13.61 -0.33 8.79
C GLY A 61 -13.55 -1.84 9.04
N GLU A 62 -13.11 -2.63 8.06
CA GLU A 62 -13.10 -4.10 8.15
C GLU A 62 -11.79 -4.70 8.68
N GLN A 63 -10.82 -3.87 9.06
CA GLN A 63 -9.50 -4.32 9.54
C GLN A 63 -8.83 -5.33 8.58
N ARG A 64 -9.06 -5.16 7.27
CA ARG A 64 -8.51 -6.02 6.21
C ARG A 64 -7.10 -5.64 5.78
N GLU A 65 -6.57 -4.54 6.31
CA GLU A 65 -5.24 -4.04 6.00
C GLU A 65 -4.52 -3.64 7.30
N ALA A 66 -3.27 -4.07 7.43
CA ALA A 66 -2.33 -3.57 8.42
C ALA A 66 -1.58 -2.38 7.83
N LEU A 67 -1.59 -1.23 8.50
CA LEU A 67 -0.76 -0.07 8.14
C LEU A 67 0.33 0.06 9.19
N LEU A 68 1.59 0.02 8.77
CA LEU A 68 2.74 -0.06 9.66
C LEU A 68 3.75 1.02 9.27
N ALA A 69 4.31 1.70 10.27
CA ALA A 69 5.55 2.44 10.11
C ALA A 69 6.69 1.56 10.65
N VAL A 70 7.59 1.15 9.77
CA VAL A 70 8.71 0.27 10.11
C VAL A 70 10.01 1.04 9.92
N THR A 71 10.79 1.13 10.99
CA THR A 71 12.15 1.68 10.90
C THR A 71 13.15 0.55 10.65
N ILE A 72 13.88 0.66 9.54
CA ILE A 72 14.94 -0.26 9.14
C ILE A 72 16.29 0.48 9.12
N PRO A 73 17.42 -0.21 9.31
CA PRO A 73 18.72 0.40 9.13
C PRO A 73 18.94 0.77 7.65
N GLU A 74 19.47 1.97 7.42
CA GLU A 74 19.76 2.51 6.08
C GLU A 74 21.07 1.87 5.52
N GLU A 75 21.01 0.56 5.24
CA GLU A 75 22.11 -0.22 4.65
C GLU A 75 21.68 -0.96 3.38
N LYS A 76 22.64 -1.21 2.49
CA LYS A 76 22.40 -1.96 1.25
C LYS A 76 21.81 -3.35 1.58
N GLY A 77 20.65 -3.62 1.00
CA GLY A 77 19.94 -4.89 1.16
C GLY A 77 18.96 -4.96 2.33
N SER A 78 18.83 -3.92 3.18
CA SER A 78 17.81 -3.90 4.24
C SER A 78 16.39 -4.05 3.71
N PHE A 79 16.06 -3.36 2.61
CA PHE A 79 14.74 -3.47 1.96
C PHE A 79 14.43 -4.90 1.56
N LEU A 80 15.42 -5.61 0.98
CA LEU A 80 15.25 -6.97 0.55
C LEU A 80 15.06 -7.92 1.74
N LYS A 81 15.91 -7.80 2.79
CA LYS A 81 15.78 -8.57 4.03
C LYS A 81 14.41 -8.35 4.68
N PHE A 82 13.94 -7.10 4.73
CA PHE A 82 12.63 -6.74 5.27
C PHE A 82 11.49 -7.36 4.47
N CYS A 83 11.51 -7.24 3.13
CA CYS A 83 10.51 -7.87 2.27
C CYS A 83 10.54 -9.41 2.33
N GLN A 84 11.71 -10.01 2.53
CA GLN A 84 11.85 -11.46 2.76
C GLN A 84 11.21 -11.87 4.08
N LEU A 85 11.39 -11.08 5.15
CA LEU A 85 10.78 -11.32 6.45
C LEU A 85 9.24 -11.25 6.38
N LEU A 86 8.69 -10.27 5.66
CA LEU A 86 7.24 -10.18 5.41
C LEU A 86 6.68 -11.40 4.67
N GLY A 87 7.53 -12.17 3.96
CA GLY A 87 7.29 -13.55 3.55
C GLY A 87 5.96 -13.81 2.85
N GLY A 88 5.90 -13.70 1.52
CA GLY A 88 4.76 -14.11 0.69
C GLY A 88 3.41 -13.39 0.96
N ARG A 89 3.31 -12.60 2.04
CA ARG A 89 2.15 -11.79 2.39
C ARG A 89 1.90 -10.75 1.29
N SER A 90 0.64 -10.44 1.07
CA SER A 90 0.23 -9.47 0.06
C SER A 90 0.48 -8.04 0.58
N VAL A 91 1.60 -7.45 0.15
CA VAL A 91 1.91 -6.05 0.39
C VAL A 91 0.98 -5.20 -0.49
N THR A 92 0.23 -4.30 0.11
CA THR A 92 -0.70 -3.38 -0.58
C THR A 92 -0.05 -2.03 -0.83
N GLU A 93 0.80 -1.58 0.08
CA GLU A 93 1.55 -0.33 -0.03
C GLU A 93 2.97 -0.51 0.49
N PHE A 94 3.92 0.12 -0.19
CA PHE A 94 5.30 0.18 0.26
C PHE A 94 5.90 1.50 -0.19
N ASN A 95 5.96 2.46 0.73
CA ASN A 95 6.38 3.82 0.45
C ASN A 95 7.56 4.21 1.34
N TYR A 96 8.58 4.76 0.72
CA TYR A 96 9.84 5.17 1.33
C TYR A 96 10.43 6.37 0.62
N ARG A 97 11.02 7.27 1.40
CA ARG A 97 11.89 8.35 0.93
C ARG A 97 13.10 8.44 1.84
N PHE A 98 14.26 8.62 1.23
CA PHE A 98 15.49 8.95 1.94
C PHE A 98 15.32 10.23 2.78
N ALA A 99 15.59 10.12 4.08
CA ALA A 99 15.46 11.22 5.03
C ALA A 99 16.65 11.31 6.00
N ASP A 100 17.14 10.17 6.50
CA ASP A 100 18.29 10.10 7.42
C ASP A 100 19.27 9.02 6.95
N ALA A 101 20.55 9.22 7.22
CA ALA A 101 21.61 8.32 6.80
C ALA A 101 21.77 7.09 7.71
N LYS A 102 21.07 7.04 8.86
CA LYS A 102 21.13 5.90 9.79
C LYS A 102 19.90 5.01 9.71
N ASN A 103 18.72 5.61 9.67
CA ASN A 103 17.46 4.89 9.77
C ASN A 103 16.50 5.32 8.66
N ALA A 104 16.04 4.34 7.89
CA ALA A 104 14.95 4.46 6.92
C ALA A 104 13.62 4.20 7.63
N CYS A 105 12.65 5.10 7.49
CA CYS A 105 11.27 4.84 7.90
C CYS A 105 10.43 4.50 6.67
N ILE A 106 9.88 3.28 6.65
CA ILE A 106 9.06 2.77 5.57
C ILE A 106 7.61 2.74 6.04
N PHE A 107 6.71 3.26 5.19
CA PHE A 107 5.28 3.09 5.34
C PHE A 107 4.83 1.85 4.56
N VAL A 108 4.28 0.86 5.26
CA VAL A 108 3.95 -0.45 4.71
C VAL A 108 2.49 -0.78 4.96
N GLY A 109 1.78 -1.11 3.89
CA GLY A 109 0.45 -1.72 3.93
C GLY A 109 0.54 -3.21 3.67
N VAL A 110 -0.09 -4.03 4.50
CA VAL A 110 -0.18 -5.49 4.31
C VAL A 110 -1.63 -5.92 4.38
N ARG A 111 -2.13 -6.61 3.35
CA ARG A 111 -3.47 -7.19 3.37
C ARG A 111 -3.54 -8.37 4.35
N LEU A 112 -4.57 -8.38 5.17
CA LEU A 112 -4.85 -9.37 6.19
C LEU A 112 -6.01 -10.26 5.76
N SER A 113 -5.89 -11.56 6.02
CA SER A 113 -6.93 -12.57 5.81
C SER A 113 -7.56 -13.03 7.12
N ARG A 114 -6.79 -13.07 8.22
CA ARG A 114 -7.29 -13.42 9.57
C ARG A 114 -7.47 -12.20 10.48
N GLY A 115 -7.46 -10.99 9.91
CA GLY A 115 -7.71 -9.74 10.63
C GLY A 115 -6.70 -9.51 11.76
N LEU A 116 -7.21 -9.21 12.97
CA LEU A 116 -6.40 -8.75 14.11
C LEU A 116 -5.37 -9.79 14.60
N GLU A 117 -5.67 -11.08 14.53
CA GLU A 117 -4.74 -12.14 14.96
C GLU A 117 -3.47 -12.13 14.10
N GLU A 118 -3.64 -12.10 12.78
CA GLU A 118 -2.55 -12.02 11.83
C GLU A 118 -1.79 -10.70 11.91
N ARG A 119 -2.48 -9.58 12.16
CA ARG A 119 -1.82 -8.29 12.44
C ARG A 119 -0.86 -8.40 13.62
N LYS A 120 -1.27 -9.03 14.72
CA LYS A 120 -0.41 -9.24 15.91
C LYS A 120 0.78 -10.15 15.59
N GLU A 121 0.57 -11.22 14.83
CA GLU A 121 1.65 -12.09 14.38
C GLU A 121 2.71 -11.33 13.55
N ILE A 122 2.28 -10.46 12.64
CA ILE A 122 3.18 -9.62 11.83
C ILE A 122 3.98 -8.68 12.72
N LEU A 123 3.32 -7.98 13.66
CA LEU A 123 4.02 -7.07 14.58
C LEU A 123 5.06 -7.79 15.42
N GLN A 124 4.73 -8.98 15.93
CA GLN A 124 5.65 -9.76 16.74
C GLN A 124 6.83 -10.26 15.92
N MET A 125 6.57 -10.80 14.72
CA MET A 125 7.60 -11.22 13.77
C MET A 125 8.57 -10.08 13.43
N LEU A 126 8.07 -8.87 13.18
CA LEU A 126 8.92 -7.73 12.84
C LEU A 126 9.76 -7.25 14.04
N ASN A 127 9.18 -7.24 15.24
CA ASN A 127 9.92 -6.93 16.47
C ASN A 127 11.00 -7.98 16.76
N ASP A 128 10.70 -9.28 16.56
CA ASP A 128 11.67 -10.37 16.72
C ASP A 128 12.79 -10.31 15.67
N GLY A 129 12.49 -9.74 14.50
CA GLY A 129 13.47 -9.40 13.46
C GLY A 129 14.37 -8.20 13.79
N GLY A 130 14.17 -7.54 14.93
CA GLY A 130 14.95 -6.39 15.38
C GLY A 130 14.52 -5.05 14.76
N TYR A 131 13.37 -5.00 14.10
CA TYR A 131 12.83 -3.77 13.51
C TYR A 131 11.94 -3.03 14.50
N SER A 132 12.05 -1.71 14.53
CA SER A 132 11.12 -0.88 15.31
C SER A 132 9.85 -0.66 14.50
N VAL A 133 8.72 -1.13 15.00
CA VAL A 133 7.43 -1.04 14.29
C VAL A 133 6.40 -0.29 15.11
N VAL A 134 5.72 0.65 14.46
CA VAL A 134 4.54 1.33 14.98
C VAL A 134 3.34 0.94 14.14
N ASP A 135 2.29 0.50 14.84
CA ASP A 135 1.04 0.09 14.23
C ASP A 135 0.12 1.30 14.04
N LEU A 136 -0.19 1.62 12.78
CA LEU A 136 -1.03 2.73 12.36
C LEU A 136 -2.41 2.26 11.87
N SER A 137 -2.74 0.98 12.03
CA SER A 137 -4.01 0.42 11.55
C SER A 137 -5.26 0.96 12.20
N ASP A 138 -5.17 1.63 13.35
CA ASP A 138 -6.32 2.30 13.98
C ASP A 138 -6.18 3.83 13.97
N ASP A 139 -5.16 4.35 13.27
CA ASP A 139 -4.91 5.79 13.14
C ASP A 139 -5.64 6.36 11.90
N GLU A 140 -6.66 7.18 12.14
CA GLU A 140 -7.44 7.81 11.07
C GLU A 140 -6.62 8.79 10.23
N MET A 141 -5.62 9.48 10.81
CA MET A 141 -4.75 10.39 10.06
C MET A 141 -3.88 9.60 9.08
N ALA A 142 -3.34 8.45 9.51
CA ALA A 142 -2.54 7.58 8.68
C ALA A 142 -3.36 7.05 7.48
N LYS A 143 -4.57 6.59 7.77
CA LYS A 143 -5.51 6.03 6.79
C LYS A 143 -6.04 7.04 5.77
N LEU A 144 -6.37 8.26 6.21
CA LEU A 144 -7.02 9.25 5.36
C LEU A 144 -6.03 10.19 4.67
N HIS A 145 -4.89 10.46 5.30
CA HIS A 145 -3.96 11.49 4.85
C HIS A 145 -2.56 10.93 4.60
N VAL A 146 -1.88 10.38 5.63
CA VAL A 146 -0.44 10.08 5.54
C VAL A 146 -0.14 9.09 4.42
N ARG A 147 -0.98 8.07 4.18
CA ARG A 147 -0.79 7.12 3.07
C ARG A 147 -0.68 7.77 1.68
N TYR A 148 -1.18 8.99 1.52
CA TYR A 148 -1.11 9.78 0.27
C TYR A 148 -0.01 10.85 0.29
N MET A 149 0.72 10.99 1.40
CA MET A 149 1.71 12.05 1.63
C MET A 149 3.13 11.52 1.84
N VAL A 150 3.33 10.22 2.04
CA VAL A 150 4.67 9.62 2.13
C VAL A 150 5.37 9.74 0.78
N GLY A 151 6.55 10.36 0.77
CA GLY A 151 7.27 10.72 -0.46
C GLY A 151 8.06 11.99 -0.21
N GLY A 152 7.50 13.16 -0.50
CA GLY A 152 8.14 14.45 -0.18
C GLY A 152 9.57 14.62 -0.72
N ARG A 153 10.25 15.64 -0.21
CA ARG A 153 11.63 15.98 -0.59
C ARG A 153 12.65 15.37 0.37
N PRO A 154 13.85 15.01 -0.12
CA PRO A 154 14.91 14.50 0.72
C PRO A 154 15.51 15.66 1.55
N SER A 155 16.23 15.29 2.61
CA SER A 155 16.87 16.25 3.52
C SER A 155 18.08 16.96 2.91
N HIS A 156 18.69 16.35 1.90
CA HIS A 156 19.88 16.85 1.21
C HIS A 156 19.73 16.67 -0.29
N PRO A 157 20.41 17.49 -1.11
CA PRO A 157 20.43 17.32 -2.56
C PRO A 157 20.97 15.95 -2.94
N LEU A 158 20.17 15.17 -3.66
CA LEU A 158 20.55 13.85 -4.17
C LEU A 158 20.72 13.89 -5.69
N GLN A 159 21.76 13.21 -6.18
CA GLN A 159 21.90 12.91 -7.60
C GLN A 159 21.18 11.60 -7.90
N GLU A 160 19.88 11.71 -8.11
CA GLU A 160 19.01 10.55 -8.31
C GLU A 160 18.33 10.57 -9.68
N ARG A 161 18.11 9.37 -10.22
CA ARG A 161 17.30 9.15 -11.43
C ARG A 161 16.04 8.42 -11.08
N LEU A 162 14.92 8.87 -11.65
CA LEU A 162 13.60 8.33 -11.37
C LEU A 162 13.17 7.40 -12.48
N TYR A 163 12.71 6.20 -12.10
CA TYR A 163 12.18 5.22 -13.04
C TYR A 163 10.81 4.75 -12.58
N SER A 164 9.89 4.64 -13.54
CA SER A 164 8.61 3.97 -13.38
C SER A 164 8.73 2.55 -13.91
N PHE A 165 8.24 1.57 -13.15
CA PHE A 165 8.22 0.17 -13.49
C PHE A 165 6.79 -0.35 -13.50
N GLU A 166 6.45 -1.14 -14.51
CA GLU A 166 5.20 -1.89 -14.57
C GLU A 166 5.49 -3.38 -14.63
N PHE A 167 4.78 -4.15 -13.79
CA PHE A 167 4.85 -5.61 -13.82
C PHE A 167 3.50 -6.25 -13.49
N PRO A 168 3.23 -7.49 -13.96
CA PRO A 168 2.02 -8.20 -13.61
C PRO A 168 1.93 -8.41 -12.09
N GLU A 169 0.81 -7.98 -11.51
CA GLU A 169 0.60 -8.08 -10.07
C GLU A 169 0.37 -9.54 -9.68
N SER A 170 1.23 -10.08 -8.81
CA SER A 170 1.10 -11.44 -8.28
C SER A 170 1.61 -11.51 -6.84
N PRO A 171 1.18 -12.50 -6.03
CA PRO A 171 1.70 -12.67 -4.68
C PRO A 171 3.23 -12.77 -4.68
N GLY A 172 3.89 -11.83 -3.99
CA GLY A 172 5.35 -11.74 -3.95
C GLY A 172 6.00 -11.07 -5.17
N ALA A 173 5.24 -10.42 -6.06
CA ALA A 173 5.78 -9.67 -7.19
C ALA A 173 6.78 -8.59 -6.76
N LEU A 174 6.46 -7.82 -5.71
CA LEU A 174 7.37 -6.84 -5.12
C LEU A 174 8.69 -7.47 -4.66
N LEU A 175 8.62 -8.65 -3.99
CA LEU A 175 9.82 -9.35 -3.54
C LEU A 175 10.65 -9.86 -4.73
N ARG A 176 10.00 -10.35 -5.79
CA ARG A 176 10.70 -10.74 -7.03
C ARG A 176 11.37 -9.51 -7.65
N PHE A 177 10.65 -8.41 -7.81
CA PHE A 177 11.18 -7.15 -8.31
C PHE A 177 12.44 -6.71 -7.55
N LEU A 178 12.39 -6.68 -6.22
CA LEU A 178 13.55 -6.31 -5.38
C LEU A 178 14.70 -7.33 -5.48
N ASN A 179 14.41 -8.62 -5.59
CA ASN A 179 15.45 -9.63 -5.80
C ASN A 179 16.15 -9.45 -7.16
N THR A 180 15.39 -9.16 -8.21
CA THR A 180 15.95 -9.00 -9.56
C THR A 180 16.72 -7.68 -9.67
N LEU A 181 16.23 -6.61 -9.04
CA LEU A 181 16.96 -5.34 -8.91
C LEU A 181 18.28 -5.51 -8.13
N GLY A 182 18.31 -6.44 -7.18
CA GLY A 182 19.48 -6.79 -6.39
C GLY A 182 19.83 -5.75 -5.32
N THR A 183 21.07 -5.79 -4.83
CA THR A 183 21.57 -4.91 -3.75
C THR A 183 22.68 -3.95 -4.22
N HIS A 184 22.81 -3.79 -5.54
CA HIS A 184 23.89 -3.02 -6.14
C HIS A 184 23.67 -1.50 -5.98
N TRP A 185 22.41 -1.07 -6.09
CA TRP A 185 22.00 0.33 -6.18
C TRP A 185 21.39 0.84 -4.87
N ASN A 186 21.67 2.09 -4.54
CA ASN A 186 21.01 2.78 -3.44
C ASN A 186 19.65 3.29 -3.92
N ILE A 187 18.58 2.88 -3.25
CA ILE A 187 17.23 3.36 -3.51
C ILE A 187 16.99 4.59 -2.64
N SER A 188 16.72 5.74 -3.24
CA SER A 188 16.44 7.01 -2.54
C SER A 188 14.95 7.35 -2.46
N LEU A 189 14.14 6.73 -3.31
CA LEU A 189 12.68 6.79 -3.30
C LEU A 189 12.13 5.44 -3.70
N PHE A 190 11.10 4.99 -2.99
CA PHE A 190 10.33 3.82 -3.40
C PHE A 190 8.86 4.08 -3.14
N HIS A 191 8.02 3.98 -4.15
CA HIS A 191 6.58 4.13 -4.02
C HIS A 191 5.90 3.00 -4.78
N TYR A 192 5.25 2.12 -4.03
CA TYR A 192 4.49 1.01 -4.55
C TYR A 192 3.10 0.99 -3.95
N ARG A 193 2.10 0.83 -4.81
CA ARG A 193 0.72 0.65 -4.40
C ARG A 193 0.02 -0.34 -5.29
N SER A 194 -0.49 -1.41 -4.69
CA SER A 194 -1.33 -2.39 -5.34
C SER A 194 -2.77 -1.87 -5.36
N HIS A 195 -3.27 -1.49 -6.55
CA HIS A 195 -4.63 -0.98 -6.73
C HIS A 195 -5.67 -2.07 -7.04
N GLY A 196 -5.32 -3.35 -6.87
CA GLY A 196 -6.19 -4.47 -7.29
C GLY A 196 -6.44 -4.52 -8.80
N THR A 197 -5.59 -3.84 -9.57
CA THR A 197 -5.50 -3.88 -11.03
C THR A 197 -4.55 -5.00 -11.46
N ASP A 198 -4.64 -5.44 -12.72
CA ASP A 198 -3.79 -6.51 -13.28
C ASP A 198 -2.29 -6.15 -13.32
N TYR A 199 -1.95 -4.88 -13.11
CA TYR A 199 -0.58 -4.36 -13.13
C TYR A 199 -0.25 -3.66 -11.81
N GLY A 200 0.90 -4.02 -11.24
CA GLY A 200 1.57 -3.30 -10.16
C GLY A 200 2.45 -2.21 -10.75
N ARG A 201 2.40 -1.01 -10.17
CA ARG A 201 3.26 0.11 -10.55
C ARG A 201 4.20 0.43 -9.41
N VAL A 202 5.49 0.48 -9.71
CA VAL A 202 6.52 0.93 -8.79
C VAL A 202 7.15 2.18 -9.37
N LEU A 203 7.23 3.22 -8.57
CA LEU A 203 8.07 4.37 -8.85
C LEU A 203 9.28 4.30 -7.92
N ALA A 204 10.48 4.20 -8.47
CA ALA A 204 11.70 4.13 -7.69
C ALA A 204 12.72 5.15 -8.18
N ALA A 205 13.39 5.82 -7.25
CA ALA A 205 14.55 6.64 -7.55
C ALA A 205 15.81 5.95 -7.05
N PHE A 206 16.87 6.03 -7.85
CA PHE A 206 18.16 5.45 -7.54
C PHE A 206 19.21 6.54 -7.51
N GLU A 207 20.02 6.53 -6.47
CA GLU A 207 21.21 7.37 -6.39
C GLU A 207 22.28 6.73 -7.28
N LEU A 208 22.59 7.40 -8.39
CA LEU A 208 23.52 6.92 -9.41
C LEU A 208 24.70 7.89 -9.49
N GLY A 209 25.91 7.34 -9.59
CA GLY A 209 27.07 8.16 -9.95
C GLY A 209 26.98 8.71 -11.37
N ASP A 210 27.85 9.67 -11.71
CA ASP A 210 27.86 10.38 -13.01
C ASP A 210 27.93 9.45 -14.25
N HIS A 211 28.36 8.19 -14.10
CA HIS A 211 28.38 7.19 -15.16
C HIS A 211 28.25 5.77 -14.62
N GLU A 212 27.06 5.17 -14.76
CA GLU A 212 26.88 3.72 -14.58
C GLU A 212 26.21 3.11 -15.82
N PRO A 213 26.99 2.77 -16.87
CA PRO A 213 26.48 2.20 -18.13
C PRO A 213 25.83 0.83 -17.95
N ASP A 214 26.16 0.13 -16.86
CA ASP A 214 25.57 -1.17 -16.53
C ASP A 214 24.12 -1.05 -16.03
N PHE A 215 23.67 0.14 -15.60
CA PHE A 215 22.34 0.33 -15.03
C PHE A 215 21.22 0.03 -16.03
N GLU A 216 21.25 0.67 -17.20
CA GLU A 216 20.25 0.45 -18.25
C GLU A 216 20.31 -0.97 -18.83
N THR A 217 21.51 -1.55 -18.92
CA THR A 217 21.68 -2.92 -19.40
C THR A 217 21.06 -3.92 -18.43
N ARG A 218 21.31 -3.76 -17.12
CA ARG A 218 20.70 -4.56 -16.06
C ARG A 218 19.19 -4.38 -15.97
N LEU A 219 18.70 -3.15 -16.15
CA LEU A 219 17.27 -2.86 -16.20
C LEU A 219 16.58 -3.63 -17.34
N ASN A 220 17.20 -3.64 -18.52
CA ASN A 220 16.68 -4.41 -19.66
C ASN A 220 16.73 -5.92 -19.42
N GLU A 221 17.73 -6.43 -18.69
CA GLU A 221 17.79 -7.83 -18.26
C GLU A 221 16.67 -8.22 -17.28
N LEU A 222 16.09 -7.26 -16.53
CA LEU A 222 14.94 -7.53 -15.64
C LEU A 222 13.71 -7.99 -16.43
N GLY A 223 13.59 -7.57 -17.69
CA GLY A 223 12.43 -7.87 -18.55
C GLY A 223 11.13 -7.21 -18.09
N TYR A 224 11.21 -6.19 -17.22
CA TYR A 224 10.06 -5.37 -16.82
C TYR A 224 10.01 -4.10 -17.68
N ASP A 225 8.81 -3.62 -17.97
CA ASP A 225 8.63 -2.34 -18.63
C ASP A 225 9.09 -1.22 -17.69
N CYS A 226 10.19 -0.56 -18.04
CA CYS A 226 10.72 0.59 -17.31
C CYS A 226 10.72 1.86 -18.16
N HIS A 227 10.39 2.99 -17.54
CA HIS A 227 10.40 4.29 -18.19
C HIS A 227 11.21 5.29 -17.36
N ASP A 228 12.11 6.03 -17.99
CA ASP A 228 12.88 7.09 -17.34
C ASP A 228 11.99 8.33 -17.15
N GLU A 229 11.73 8.67 -15.89
CA GLU A 229 10.91 9.79 -15.45
C GLU A 229 11.75 10.86 -14.74
N THR A 230 13.08 10.83 -14.89
CA THR A 230 14.03 11.73 -14.19
C THR A 230 13.74 13.20 -14.47
N ASN A 231 13.35 13.54 -15.69
CA ASN A 231 13.01 14.91 -16.09
C ASN A 231 11.53 15.26 -15.91
N ASN A 232 10.74 14.41 -15.24
CA ASN A 232 9.33 14.65 -15.05
C ASN A 232 9.10 15.92 -14.19
N PRO A 233 8.27 16.88 -14.65
CA PRO A 233 7.99 18.09 -13.89
C PRO A 233 7.43 17.81 -12.48
N ALA A 234 6.57 16.81 -12.31
CA ALA A 234 6.00 16.47 -11.02
C ALA A 234 7.08 16.02 -10.02
N PHE A 235 8.04 15.23 -10.49
CA PHE A 235 9.20 14.84 -9.68
C PHE A 235 10.00 16.07 -9.28
N ARG A 236 10.38 16.92 -10.23
CA ARG A 236 11.20 18.11 -9.97
C ARG A 236 10.54 19.09 -8.98
N PHE A 237 9.23 19.26 -9.04
CA PHE A 237 8.52 20.22 -8.18
C PHE A 237 8.23 19.70 -6.77
N PHE A 238 7.95 18.41 -6.58
CA PHE A 238 7.45 17.90 -5.30
C PHE A 238 8.34 16.87 -4.62
N LEU A 239 9.20 16.18 -5.37
CA LEU A 239 9.97 15.05 -4.86
C LEU A 239 11.48 15.33 -4.91
N ALA A 240 11.98 15.93 -5.99
CA ALA A 240 13.38 16.32 -6.09
C ALA A 240 13.70 17.47 -5.12
N GLY A 241 14.88 17.41 -4.51
CA GLY A 241 15.38 18.39 -3.55
C GLY A 241 16.84 18.13 -3.26
#